data_AF-K9QF14-F1
#
_entry.id   AF-K9QF14-F1
#
_cell.length_a   1.000
_cell.length_b   1.000
_cell.length_c   1.000
_cell.angle_alpha   90.00
_cell.angle_beta   90.00
_cell.angle_gamma   90.00
#
_symmetry.space_group_name_H-M   'P 1'
#
loop_
_entity.id
_entity.type
_entity.pdbx_description
1 polymer ?
#
loop_
_entity_poly.entity_id
_entity_poly.type
_entity_poly.pdbx_seq_one_letter_code
_entity_poly.pdbx_strand_id
1 'polypeptide(L)'
;MNFKNVFELNQIRSEIAFQKAIKLWQSEPKVFGIDCPHCYSLNFKKYSFEQGKQRYICKDCKRRFNERPHFECNCIIPGKSTLCHNCPRFQQFLEIMRQYIDELRELSMEELQSLSQQQSLEVSGSCSLLPND
;
A
#
# COMPACT_ATOMS: atom_id res chain seq x y z
N MET A 1 -24.33 -21.11 13.76
CA MET A 1 -22.93 -20.72 13.45
C MET A 1 -22.26 -20.30 14.75
N ASN A 2 -21.11 -20.87 15.10
CA ASN A 2 -20.39 -20.56 16.35
C ASN A 2 -19.53 -19.30 16.15
N PHE A 3 -19.68 -18.28 17.01
CA PHE A 3 -18.91 -17.03 16.94
C PHE A 3 -17.39 -17.27 16.93
N LYS A 4 -16.92 -18.28 17.66
CA LYS A 4 -15.51 -18.68 17.69
C LYS A 4 -15.02 -19.09 16.29
N ASN A 5 -15.80 -19.89 15.57
CA ASN A 5 -15.46 -20.35 14.23
C ASN A 5 -15.43 -19.19 13.22
N VAL A 6 -16.34 -18.22 13.35
CA VAL A 6 -16.35 -17.03 12.47
C VAL A 6 -15.11 -16.17 12.72
N PHE A 7 -14.72 -15.99 13.99
CA PHE A 7 -13.51 -15.27 14.36
C PHE A 7 -12.25 -15.95 13.82
N GLU A 8 -12.12 -17.27 14.03
CA GLU A 8 -10.98 -18.07 13.56
C GLU A 8 -10.84 -18.02 12.02
N LEU A 9 -11.95 -18.15 11.29
CA LEU A 9 -11.95 -18.00 9.83
C LEU A 9 -11.46 -16.62 9.39
N ASN A 10 -11.95 -15.56 10.02
CA ASN A 10 -11.53 -14.20 9.68
C ASN A 10 -10.06 -13.93 10.02
N GLN A 11 -9.55 -14.53 11.09
CA GLN A 11 -8.14 -14.46 11.46
C GLN A 11 -7.26 -15.10 10.38
N ILE A 12 -7.60 -16.32 9.95
CA ILE A 12 -6.83 -17.03 8.92
C ILE A 12 -6.88 -16.29 7.58
N ARG A 13 -8.06 -15.80 7.17
CA ARG A 13 -8.20 -14.99 5.95
C ARG A 13 -7.32 -13.75 6.00
N SER A 14 -7.30 -13.05 7.14
CA SER A 14 -6.49 -11.84 7.32
C SER A 14 -5.00 -12.15 7.24
N GLU A 15 -4.55 -13.26 7.83
CA GLU A 15 -3.15 -13.70 7.77
C GLU A 15 -2.74 -14.02 6.33
N ILE A 16 -3.50 -14.85 5.62
CA ILE A 16 -3.22 -15.22 4.22
C ILE A 16 -3.24 -13.98 3.32
N ALA A 17 -4.21 -13.08 3.50
CA ALA A 17 -4.28 -11.83 2.76
C ALA A 17 -3.04 -10.96 3.02
N PHE A 18 -2.57 -10.88 4.26
CA PHE A 18 -1.38 -10.14 4.63
C PHE A 18 -0.12 -10.73 3.98
N GLN A 19 0.05 -12.05 4.05
CA GLN A 19 1.17 -12.75 3.42
C GLN A 19 1.20 -12.57 1.90
N LYS A 20 0.03 -12.50 1.24
CA LYS A 20 -0.05 -12.16 -0.19
C LYS A 20 0.30 -10.70 -0.44
N ALA A 21 -0.31 -9.77 0.30
CA ALA A 21 -0.15 -8.34 0.08
C ALA A 21 1.27 -7.84 0.40
N ILE A 22 1.93 -8.40 1.42
CA ILE A 22 3.27 -7.97 1.81
C ILE A 22 4.31 -8.28 0.73
N LYS A 23 4.10 -9.31 -0.09
CA LYS A 23 4.97 -9.61 -1.25
C LYS A 23 4.94 -8.50 -2.31
N LEU A 24 3.83 -7.75 -2.40
CA LEU A 24 3.69 -6.61 -3.31
C LEU A 24 4.19 -5.30 -2.68
N TRP A 25 4.55 -5.32 -1.40
CA TRP A 25 5.06 -4.14 -0.71
C TRP A 25 6.51 -3.89 -1.09
N GLN A 26 6.78 -2.72 -1.67
CA GLN A 26 8.14 -2.23 -1.86
C GLN A 26 8.49 -1.35 -0.65
N SER A 27 9.70 -1.42 -0.13
CA SER A 27 10.12 -0.64 1.05
C SER A 27 10.69 0.73 0.68
N GLU A 28 10.81 1.05 -0.61
CA GLU A 28 11.46 2.26 -1.07
C GLU A 28 10.69 3.53 -0.68
N PRO A 29 11.40 4.57 -0.19
CA PRO A 29 10.85 5.90 0.02
C PRO A 29 10.15 6.42 -1.22
N LYS A 30 8.87 6.75 -1.08
CA LYS A 30 8.09 7.37 -2.17
C LYS A 30 7.58 8.73 -1.72
N VAL A 31 7.92 9.74 -2.53
CA VAL A 31 7.40 11.10 -2.37
C VAL A 31 6.11 11.21 -3.16
N PHE A 32 5.04 11.62 -2.48
CA PHE A 32 3.72 11.86 -3.07
C PHE A 32 3.47 13.36 -3.21
N GLY A 33 2.68 13.75 -4.21
CA GLY A 33 2.25 15.14 -4.41
C GLY A 33 3.19 15.99 -5.27
N ILE A 34 4.31 15.44 -5.72
CA ILE A 34 5.29 16.09 -6.62
C ILE A 34 4.88 16.04 -8.10
N ASP A 35 3.74 15.45 -8.40
CA ASP A 35 3.22 15.19 -9.74
C ASP A 35 2.00 16.06 -10.05
N CYS A 36 1.55 16.09 -11.31
CA CYS A 36 0.29 16.73 -11.66
C CYS A 36 -0.89 15.90 -11.14
N PRO A 37 -1.85 16.48 -10.38
CA PRO A 37 -3.00 15.75 -9.84
C PRO A 37 -3.96 15.17 -10.89
N HIS A 38 -3.83 15.60 -12.16
CA HIS A 38 -4.75 15.21 -13.22
C HIS A 38 -4.20 14.16 -14.18
N CYS A 39 -2.88 14.08 -14.31
CA CYS A 39 -2.24 13.19 -15.29
C CYS A 39 -0.96 12.55 -14.77
N TYR A 40 -0.60 12.75 -13.50
CA TYR A 40 0.57 12.19 -12.84
C TYR A 40 1.92 12.55 -13.47
N SER A 41 1.94 13.51 -14.41
CA SER A 41 3.17 14.02 -15.02
C SER A 41 3.97 14.90 -14.05
N LEU A 42 5.29 14.73 -14.05
CA LEU A 42 6.25 15.60 -13.37
C LEU A 42 6.54 16.90 -14.14
N ASN A 43 6.04 17.03 -15.37
CA ASN A 43 6.30 18.17 -16.24
C ASN A 43 5.28 19.29 -16.01
N PHE A 44 5.52 20.11 -15.00
CA PHE A 44 4.74 21.31 -14.74
C PHE A 44 5.66 22.48 -14.39
N LYS A 45 5.12 23.70 -14.42
CA LYS A 45 5.85 24.91 -14.03
C LYS A 45 5.01 25.79 -13.13
N LYS A 46 5.69 26.63 -12.34
CA LYS A 46 5.05 27.71 -11.60
C LYS A 46 4.32 28.64 -12.58
N TYR A 47 3.09 29.00 -12.24
CA TYR A 47 2.21 29.81 -13.07
C TYR A 47 1.86 31.14 -12.41
N SER A 48 1.40 31.11 -11.16
CA SER A 48 1.04 32.32 -10.41
C SER A 48 1.10 32.06 -8.90
N PHE A 49 0.94 33.11 -8.10
CA PHE A 49 0.81 33.01 -6.65
C PHE A 49 -0.47 33.72 -6.23
N GLU A 50 -1.37 33.04 -5.52
CA GLU A 50 -2.68 33.59 -5.16
C GLU A 50 -3.12 33.05 -3.79
N GLN A 51 -3.68 33.93 -2.94
CA GLN A 51 -4.11 33.58 -1.57
C GLN A 51 -3.03 32.88 -0.73
N GLY A 52 -1.76 33.29 -0.88
CA GLY A 52 -0.65 32.71 -0.13
C GLY A 52 -0.21 31.32 -0.62
N LYS A 53 -0.75 30.82 -1.73
CA LYS A 53 -0.41 29.51 -2.29
C LYS A 53 0.18 29.64 -3.69
N GLN A 54 1.26 28.90 -3.95
CA GLN A 54 1.82 28.78 -5.30
C GLN A 54 0.84 28.00 -6.19
N ARG A 55 0.62 28.46 -7.42
CA ARG A 55 -0.12 27.74 -8.46
C ARG A 55 0.82 27.24 -9.54
N TYR A 56 0.49 26.08 -10.08
CA TYR A 56 1.24 25.38 -11.10
C TYR A 56 0.36 25.11 -12.33
N ILE A 57 0.99 25.01 -13.50
CA ILE A 57 0.36 24.56 -14.74
C ILE A 57 1.12 23.35 -15.29
N CYS A 58 0.40 22.26 -15.54
CA CYS A 58 0.98 21.08 -16.17
C CYS A 58 1.23 21.35 -17.65
N LYS A 59 2.44 21.02 -18.13
CA LYS A 59 2.78 21.20 -19.55
C LYS A 59 2.18 20.11 -20.43
N ASP A 60 1.85 18.95 -19.87
CA ASP A 60 1.32 17.83 -20.64
C ASP A 60 -0.21 17.91 -20.76
N CYS A 61 -0.94 17.98 -19.64
CA CYS A 61 -2.41 18.06 -19.66
C CYS A 61 -2.97 19.51 -19.65
N LYS A 62 -2.12 20.54 -19.58
CA LYS A 62 -2.48 21.97 -19.56
C LYS A 62 -3.39 22.44 -18.40
N ARG A 63 -3.77 21.55 -17.48
CA ARG A 63 -4.57 21.89 -16.30
C ARG A 63 -3.73 22.62 -15.25
N ARG A 64 -4.41 23.50 -14.51
CA ARG A 64 -3.83 24.29 -13.41
C ARG A 64 -4.19 23.65 -12.07
N PHE A 65 -3.29 23.75 -11.10
CA PHE A 65 -3.51 23.24 -9.76
C PHE A 65 -2.74 24.07 -8.72
N ASN A 66 -3.20 24.05 -7.48
CA ASN A 66 -2.51 24.71 -6.37
C ASN A 66 -1.38 23.82 -5.84
N GLU A 67 -0.42 24.42 -5.15
CA GLU A 67 0.56 23.73 -4.33
C GLU A 67 -0.11 22.78 -3.35
N ARG A 68 0.47 21.59 -3.21
CA ARG A 68 -0.02 20.51 -2.38
C ARG A 68 1.07 20.11 -1.40
N PRO A 69 0.72 19.61 -0.21
CA PRO A 69 1.73 19.07 0.70
C PRO A 69 2.43 17.88 0.02
N HIS A 70 3.76 17.87 0.14
CA HIS A 70 4.56 16.70 -0.20
C HIS A 70 4.53 15.74 0.98
N PHE A 71 4.33 14.46 0.69
CA PHE A 71 4.35 13.42 1.71
C PHE A 71 5.43 12.39 1.38
N GLU A 72 6.36 12.19 2.28
CA GLU A 72 7.39 11.16 2.17
C GLU A 72 7.00 9.95 2.99
N CYS A 73 6.82 8.82 2.31
CA CYS A 73 6.49 7.57 2.97
C CYS A 73 7.74 6.70 3.11
N ASN A 74 8.28 6.61 4.33
CA ASN A 74 9.46 5.80 4.68
C ASN A 74 9.07 4.51 5.42
N CYS A 75 7.89 3.97 5.11
CA CYS A 75 7.33 2.82 5.80
C CYS A 75 7.98 1.52 5.33
N ILE A 76 8.94 1.01 6.10
CA ILE A 76 9.57 -0.30 5.83
C ILE A 76 8.54 -1.42 5.95
N ILE A 77 7.69 -1.36 6.99
CA ILE A 77 6.61 -2.33 7.25
C ILE A 77 5.27 -1.57 7.25
N PRO A 78 4.26 -2.02 6.47
CA PRO A 78 2.97 -1.36 6.41
C PRO A 78 2.29 -1.35 7.78
N GLY A 79 1.76 -0.19 8.19
CA GLY A 79 0.99 -0.05 9.44
C GLY A 79 1.78 -0.15 10.76
N LYS A 80 3.11 -0.32 10.73
CA LYS A 80 3.92 -0.47 11.96
C LYS A 80 3.99 0.80 12.81
N SER A 81 3.99 1.98 12.19
CA SER A 81 4.01 3.26 12.89
C SER A 81 2.74 4.06 12.61
N THR A 82 2.35 4.91 13.55
CA THR A 82 1.19 5.81 13.38
C THR A 82 1.35 6.77 12.21
N LEU A 83 2.60 7.15 11.89
CA LEU A 83 2.92 7.96 10.71
C LEU A 83 2.57 7.23 9.40
N CYS A 84 2.64 5.90 9.38
CA CYS A 84 2.29 5.10 8.21
C CYS A 84 0.78 5.05 7.94
N HIS A 85 -0.09 5.32 8.92
CA HIS A 85 -1.54 5.29 8.72
C HIS A 85 -2.02 6.33 7.70
N ASN A 86 -1.33 7.48 7.65
CA ASN A 86 -1.63 8.55 6.70
C ASN A 86 -0.87 8.41 5.37
N CYS A 87 -0.05 7.36 5.21
CA CYS A 87 0.69 7.17 3.97
C CYS A 87 -0.24 6.71 2.84
N PRO A 88 -0.24 7.39 1.67
CA PRO A 88 -1.04 6.96 0.51
C PRO A 88 -0.73 5.53 0.05
N ARG A 89 0.52 5.09 0.21
CA ARG A 89 0.94 3.71 -0.06
C ARG A 89 0.27 2.72 0.88
N PHE A 90 0.14 3.05 2.16
CA PHE A 90 -0.54 2.20 3.12
C PHE A 90 -2.03 2.11 2.79
N GLN A 91 -2.66 3.20 2.35
CA GLN A 91 -4.04 3.17 1.87
C GLN A 91 -4.22 2.23 0.65
N GLN A 92 -3.29 2.27 -0.31
CA GLN A 92 -3.27 1.32 -1.44
C GLN A 92 -3.07 -0.12 -0.96
N PHE A 93 -2.22 -0.35 0.04
CA PHE A 93 -2.03 -1.67 0.64
C PHE A 93 -3.30 -2.18 1.32
N LEU A 94 -4.05 -1.32 2.02
CA LEU A 94 -5.34 -1.67 2.61
C LEU A 94 -6.37 -2.05 1.54
N GLU A 95 -6.35 -1.40 0.37
CA GLU A 95 -7.19 -1.75 -0.77
C GLU A 95 -6.87 -3.17 -1.29
N ILE A 96 -5.59 -3.48 -1.47
CA ILE A 96 -5.11 -4.81 -1.89
C ILE A 96 -5.47 -5.87 -0.84
N MET A 97 -5.27 -5.57 0.44
CA MET A 97 -5.67 -6.43 1.55
C MET A 97 -7.15 -6.78 1.50
N ARG A 98 -8.01 -5.77 1.28
CA ARG A 98 -9.45 -5.98 1.17
C ARG A 98 -9.80 -6.91 0.01
N GLN A 99 -9.19 -6.70 -1.16
CA GLN A 99 -9.40 -7.57 -2.32
C GLN A 99 -9.05 -9.03 -2.01
N TYR A 100 -7.90 -9.29 -1.38
CA TYR A 100 -7.54 -10.66 -0.98
C TYR A 100 -8.49 -11.25 0.07
N ILE A 101 -8.95 -10.45 1.03
CA ILE A 101 -9.94 -10.94 2.01
C ILE A 101 -11.25 -11.31 1.32
N ASP A 102 -11.71 -10.51 0.36
CA ASP A 102 -12.93 -10.76 -0.40
C ASP A 102 -12.82 -12.05 -1.24
N GLU A 103 -11.66 -12.29 -1.88
CA GLU A 103 -11.37 -13.55 -2.60
C GLU A 103 -11.40 -14.79 -1.69
N LEU A 104 -10.95 -14.64 -0.44
CA LEU A 104 -10.89 -15.74 0.53
C LEU A 104 -12.22 -15.97 1.29
N ARG A 105 -13.23 -15.12 1.05
CA ARG A 105 -14.49 -15.15 1.80
C ARG A 105 -15.29 -16.42 1.58
N GLU A 106 -15.26 -16.93 0.34
CA GLU A 106 -16.02 -18.11 -0.08
C GLU A 106 -15.33 -19.44 0.23
N LEU A 107 -14.07 -19.40 0.70
CA LEU A 107 -13.30 -20.62 0.99
C LEU A 107 -13.67 -21.24 2.34
N SER A 108 -13.61 -22.58 2.38
CA SER A 108 -13.79 -23.40 3.57
C SER A 108 -12.57 -23.34 4.50
N MET A 109 -12.73 -23.86 5.72
CA MET A 109 -11.63 -23.92 6.69
C MET A 109 -10.47 -24.78 6.19
N GLU A 110 -10.76 -25.92 5.57
CA GLU A 110 -9.77 -26.86 5.05
C GLU A 110 -8.97 -26.26 3.88
N GLU A 111 -9.65 -25.51 3.01
CA GLU A 111 -9.02 -24.80 1.88
C GLU A 111 -8.08 -23.69 2.38
N LEU A 112 -8.54 -22.90 3.36
CA LEU A 112 -7.74 -21.83 3.96
C LEU A 112 -6.50 -22.38 4.69
N GLN A 113 -6.63 -23.46 5.45
CA GLN A 113 -5.49 -24.10 6.11
C GLN A 113 -4.45 -24.62 5.10
N SER A 114 -4.91 -25.21 4.00
CA SER A 114 -4.05 -25.68 2.92
C SER A 114 -3.25 -24.52 2.29
N LEU A 115 -3.91 -23.39 2.02
CA LEU A 115 -3.27 -22.17 1.50
C LEU A 115 -2.24 -21.59 2.48
N SER A 116 -2.54 -21.57 3.78
CA SER A 116 -1.62 -21.09 4.82
C SER A 116 -0.35 -21.95 4.90
N GLN A 117 -0.47 -23.27 4.75
CA GLN A 117 0.67 -24.18 4.76
C GLN A 117 1.56 -24.02 3.53
N GLN A 118 0.95 -23.86 2.34
CA GLN A 118 1.69 -23.63 1.09
C GLN A 118 2.54 -22.36 1.14
N GLN A 119 2.03 -21.28 1.73
CA GLN A 119 2.76 -20.02 1.85
C GLN A 119 3.93 -20.08 2.84
N SER A 120 3.84 -20.96 3.85
CA SER A 120 4.91 -21.15 4.85
C SER A 120 6.18 -21.75 4.26
N LEU A 121 6.06 -22.52 3.17
CA LEU A 121 7.17 -23.18 2.47
C LEU A 121 7.93 -22.25 1.51
N GLU A 122 7.34 -21.12 1.12
CA GLU A 122 7.97 -20.15 0.21
C GLU A 122 8.86 -19.12 0.94
N VAL A 123 8.64 -18.90 2.24
CA VAL A 123 9.36 -17.87 3.03
C VAL A 123 10.76 -18.31 3.46
N SER A 124 11.07 -19.61 3.40
CA SER A 124 12.41 -20.15 3.70
C SER A 124 13.44 -19.96 2.56
N GLY A 125 13.03 -19.42 1.40
CA GLY A 125 13.89 -19.27 0.23
C GLY A 125 14.51 -17.88 -0.01
N SER A 126 14.20 -16.86 0.79
CA SER A 126 14.60 -15.48 0.49
C SER A 126 15.13 -14.71 1.69
N CYS A 127 16.11 -15.28 2.40
CA CYS A 127 16.91 -14.55 3.38
C CYS A 127 18.39 -14.84 3.17
N SER A 128 18.96 -14.20 2.15
CA SER A 128 20.40 -14.03 2.02
C SER A 128 20.61 -12.70 1.31
N LEU A 129 21.42 -11.84 1.92
CA LEU A 129 22.09 -10.64 1.41
C LEU A 129 21.88 -9.44 2.35
N LEU A 130 22.61 -9.44 3.45
CA LEU A 130 23.22 -8.21 3.96
C LEU A 130 24.68 -8.21 3.51
N PRO A 131 25.17 -7.18 2.79
CA PRO A 131 26.60 -6.94 2.71
C PRO A 131 27.08 -6.42 4.07
N ASN A 132 28.18 -7.01 4.55
CA ASN A 132 29.03 -6.40 5.56
C ASN A 132 29.62 -5.11 4.97
N ASP A 133 29.61 -4.03 5.75
CA ASP A 133 30.70 -3.06 5.87
C ASP A 133 30.54 -2.29 7.20
#